data_AF-A0A3S4T7Z5-F1
#
_entry.id   AF-A0A3S4T7Z5-F1
#
_cell.length_a   1.000
_cell.length_b   1.000
_cell.length_c   1.000
_cell.angle_alpha   90.00
_cell.angle_beta   90.00
_cell.angle_gamma   90.00
#
_symmetry.space_group_name_H-M   'P 1'
#
loop_
_entity.id
_entity.type
_entity.pdbx_description
1 polymer ?
#
loop_
_entity_poly.entity_id
_entity_poly.type
_entity_poly.pdbx_seq_one_letter_code
_entity_poly.pdbx_strand_id
1 'polypeptide(L)'
;MSDNTKSKHEEYFDLVSQSLMEFQFIEEAFRMYISYCYNIIANKVTGHISFNFTYKDLEKDALGTLLRKFKKFSNNKKLASKIEKLIKERNRCAHEAYLLTYEQQHRSAYFENEVEKLKSTIVQAKESLAELFKEVKHVEKVLNALNAKE
;
A
#
# COMPACT_ATOMS: atom_id res chain seq x y z
N MET A 1 -25.05 24.82 -19.11
CA MET A 1 -24.11 24.16 -18.18
C MET A 1 -24.90 23.07 -17.49
N SER A 2 -24.89 21.85 -18.04
CA SER A 2 -25.51 20.70 -17.38
C SER A 2 -24.64 20.34 -16.18
N ASP A 3 -25.24 20.40 -15.00
CA ASP A 3 -24.64 19.97 -13.75
C ASP A 3 -24.21 18.50 -13.91
N ASN A 4 -22.90 18.25 -14.02
CA ASN A 4 -22.33 16.93 -14.28
C ASN A 4 -22.24 16.16 -12.96
N THR A 5 -23.37 16.02 -12.27
CA THR A 5 -23.45 15.30 -11.00
C THR A 5 -23.42 13.80 -11.32
N LYS A 6 -22.26 13.17 -11.15
CA LYS A 6 -22.12 11.70 -11.25
C LYS A 6 -23.15 11.02 -10.36
N SER A 7 -23.72 9.92 -10.82
CA SER A 7 -24.58 9.09 -9.98
C SER A 7 -23.77 8.55 -8.80
N LYS A 8 -24.38 8.40 -7.61
CA LYS A 8 -23.71 7.82 -6.43
C LYS A 8 -23.15 6.41 -6.70
N HIS A 9 -23.77 5.70 -7.63
CA HIS A 9 -23.29 4.42 -8.14
C HIS A 9 -21.94 4.55 -8.87
N GLU A 10 -21.79 5.54 -9.75
CA GLU A 10 -20.55 5.80 -10.47
C GLU A 10 -19.45 6.31 -9.52
N GLU A 11 -19.80 7.23 -8.61
CA GLU A 11 -18.88 7.73 -7.58
C GLU A 11 -18.33 6.57 -6.73
N TYR A 12 -19.17 5.60 -6.34
CA TYR A 12 -18.74 4.43 -5.60
C TYR A 12 -17.68 3.62 -6.36
N PHE A 13 -17.91 3.27 -7.62
CA PHE A 13 -16.95 2.45 -8.38
C PHE A 13 -15.64 3.18 -8.69
N ASP A 14 -15.71 4.49 -8.93
CA ASP A 14 -14.51 5.33 -9.04
C ASP A 14 -13.69 5.29 -7.75
N LEU A 15 -14.35 5.41 -6.60
CA LEU A 15 -13.69 5.38 -5.29
C LEU A 15 -13.15 3.99 -4.93
N VAL A 16 -13.83 2.90 -5.31
CA VAL A 16 -13.29 1.54 -5.18
C VAL A 16 -12.00 1.41 -5.98
N SER A 17 -12.02 1.83 -7.24
CA SER A 17 -10.85 1.78 -8.14
C SER A 17 -9.70 2.63 -7.60
N GLN A 18 -10.00 3.84 -7.13
CA GLN A 18 -9.04 4.72 -6.50
C GLN A 18 -8.46 4.10 -5.23
N SER A 19 -9.28 3.52 -4.36
CA SER A 19 -8.82 2.86 -3.14
C SER A 19 -7.84 1.72 -3.45
N LEU A 20 -8.14 0.89 -4.44
CA LEU A 20 -7.24 -0.18 -4.89
C LEU A 20 -5.92 0.36 -5.42
N MET A 21 -5.95 1.47 -6.17
CA MET A 21 -4.74 2.13 -6.66
C MET A 21 -3.86 2.65 -5.50
N GLU A 22 -4.44 3.29 -4.49
CA GLU A 22 -3.68 3.73 -3.31
C GLU A 22 -3.00 2.56 -2.59
N PHE A 23 -3.68 1.41 -2.50
CA PHE A 23 -3.08 0.20 -1.92
C PHE A 23 -1.95 -0.38 -2.77
N GLN A 24 -2.05 -0.31 -4.11
CA GLN A 24 -0.94 -0.71 -4.98
C GLN A 24 0.29 0.17 -4.77
N PHE A 25 0.13 1.49 -4.57
CA PHE A 25 1.26 2.35 -4.25
C PHE A 25 1.89 2.01 -2.89
N ILE A 26 1.10 1.63 -1.88
CA ILE A 26 1.63 1.16 -0.60
C ILE A 26 2.42 -0.15 -0.79
N GLU A 27 1.91 -1.09 -1.59
CA GLU A 27 2.62 -2.33 -1.90
C GLU A 27 3.97 -2.04 -2.58
N GLU A 28 4.01 -1.20 -3.62
CA GLU A 28 5.25 -0.80 -4.28
C GLU A 28 6.23 -0.09 -3.34
N ALA A 29 5.75 0.83 -2.50
CA ALA A 29 6.60 1.51 -1.53
C ALA A 29 7.22 0.54 -0.51
N PHE A 30 6.49 -0.51 -0.09
CA PHE A 30 7.09 -1.57 0.72
C PHE A 30 8.14 -2.37 -0.05
N ARG A 31 7.86 -2.72 -1.31
CA ARG A 31 8.83 -3.46 -2.15
C ARG A 31 10.14 -2.66 -2.29
N MET A 32 10.04 -1.36 -2.55
CA MET A 32 11.20 -0.45 -2.57
C MET A 32 11.96 -0.46 -1.24
N TYR A 33 11.26 -0.24 -0.12
CA TYR A 33 11.87 -0.21 1.21
C TYR A 33 12.65 -1.51 1.51
N ILE A 34 11.98 -2.66 1.33
CA ILE A 34 12.54 -3.97 1.61
C ILE A 34 13.72 -4.27 0.67
N SER A 35 13.60 -3.91 -0.61
CA SER A 35 14.68 -4.04 -1.59
C SER A 35 15.92 -3.26 -1.16
N TYR A 36 15.77 -1.99 -0.73
CA TYR A 36 16.91 -1.22 -0.22
C TYR A 36 17.52 -1.83 1.03
N CYS A 37 16.71 -2.32 1.98
CA CYS A 37 17.24 -3.04 3.15
C CYS A 37 18.08 -4.25 2.75
N TYR A 38 17.61 -5.05 1.80
CA TYR A 38 18.36 -6.22 1.34
C TYR A 38 19.60 -5.86 0.54
N ASN A 39 19.60 -4.77 -0.24
CA ASN A 39 20.81 -4.28 -0.90
C ASN A 39 21.87 -3.84 0.11
N ILE A 40 21.46 -3.17 1.20
CA ILE A 40 22.38 -2.82 2.30
C ILE A 40 23.00 -4.09 2.91
N ILE A 41 22.17 -5.12 3.16
CA ILE A 41 22.66 -6.40 3.70
C ILE A 41 23.61 -7.07 2.71
N ALA A 42 23.23 -7.15 1.43
CA ALA A 42 24.03 -7.71 0.35
C ALA A 42 25.43 -7.09 0.32
N ASN A 43 25.51 -5.76 0.27
CA ASN A 43 26.79 -5.03 0.23
C ASN A 43 27.70 -5.36 1.43
N LYS A 44 27.12 -5.68 2.59
CA LYS A 44 27.90 -6.04 3.79
C LYS A 44 28.32 -7.50 3.86
N VAL A 45 27.70 -8.38 3.09
CA VAL A 45 28.00 -9.82 3.12
C VAL A 45 28.64 -10.33 1.82
N THR A 46 28.68 -9.50 0.77
CA THR A 46 29.36 -9.79 -0.50
C THR A 46 30.80 -10.22 -0.24
N GLY A 47 31.20 -11.33 -0.84
CA GLY A 47 32.54 -11.92 -0.65
C GLY A 47 32.66 -12.84 0.57
N HIS A 48 31.67 -12.86 1.47
CA HIS A 48 31.64 -13.76 2.63
C HIS A 48 30.62 -14.89 2.48
N ILE A 49 29.42 -14.58 1.99
CA ILE A 49 28.36 -15.57 1.72
C ILE A 49 27.62 -15.23 0.43
N SER A 50 27.00 -16.25 -0.19
CA SER A 50 26.11 -16.02 -1.32
C SER A 50 24.79 -15.41 -0.83
N PHE A 51 24.43 -14.25 -1.39
CA PHE A 51 23.19 -13.55 -1.09
C PHE A 51 22.52 -13.10 -2.39
N ASN A 52 21.59 -13.91 -2.90
CA ASN A 52 20.99 -13.74 -4.24
C ASN A 52 19.54 -13.19 -4.18
N PHE A 53 19.24 -12.34 -3.20
CA PHE A 53 17.93 -11.71 -3.09
C PHE A 53 17.74 -10.67 -4.19
N THR A 54 16.56 -10.65 -4.83
CA THR A 54 16.24 -9.71 -5.90
C THR A 54 14.85 -9.09 -5.71
N TYR A 55 14.56 -8.02 -6.47
CA TYR A 55 13.23 -7.41 -6.48
C TYR A 55 12.12 -8.41 -6.86
N LYS A 56 12.43 -9.37 -7.73
CA LYS A 56 11.49 -10.41 -8.19
C LYS A 56 10.96 -11.28 -7.05
N ASP A 57 11.72 -11.40 -5.97
CA ASP A 57 11.30 -12.13 -4.76
C ASP A 57 10.22 -11.40 -3.95
N LEU A 58 9.89 -10.15 -4.33
CA LEU A 58 8.85 -9.33 -3.70
C LEU A 58 7.66 -9.03 -4.62
N GLU A 59 7.79 -9.21 -5.93
CA GLU A 59 6.75 -8.84 -6.91
C GLU A 59 5.39 -9.49 -6.60
N LYS A 60 5.41 -10.77 -6.20
CA LYS A 60 4.19 -11.54 -5.93
C LYS A 60 3.71 -11.46 -4.48
N ASP A 61 4.41 -10.74 -3.62
CA ASP A 61 3.97 -10.60 -2.23
C ASP A 61 2.75 -9.68 -2.15
N ALA A 62 1.71 -10.15 -1.48
CA ALA A 62 0.57 -9.33 -1.09
C ALA A 62 0.92 -8.36 0.06
N LEU A 63 0.18 -7.24 0.17
CA LEU A 63 0.32 -6.22 1.22
C LEU A 63 0.57 -6.78 2.63
N GLY A 64 -0.14 -7.83 3.06
CA GLY A 64 0.06 -8.41 4.39
C GLY A 64 1.42 -9.10 4.57
N THR A 65 1.93 -9.74 3.53
CA THR A 65 3.28 -10.33 3.52
C THR A 65 4.35 -9.25 3.48
N LEU A 66 4.15 -8.20 2.65
CA LEU A 66 5.03 -7.04 2.60
C LEU A 66 5.11 -6.33 3.95
N LEU A 67 3.97 -6.09 4.62
CA LEU A 67 3.92 -5.49 5.95
C LEU A 67 4.69 -6.33 6.99
N ARG A 68 4.55 -7.66 6.94
CA ARG A 68 5.32 -8.57 7.81
C ARG A 68 6.83 -8.47 7.57
N LYS A 69 7.26 -8.37 6.32
CA LYS A 69 8.68 -8.17 5.97
C LYS A 69 9.16 -6.79 6.43
N PHE A 70 8.39 -5.72 6.19
CA PHE A 70 8.67 -4.37 6.65
C PHE A 70 8.88 -4.29 8.17
N LYS A 71 8.01 -4.92 8.97
CA LYS A 71 8.11 -4.98 10.44
C LYS A 71 9.43 -5.59 10.96
N LYS A 72 10.19 -6.31 10.13
CA LYS A 72 11.51 -6.86 10.51
C LYS A 72 12.63 -5.82 10.45
N PHE A 73 12.46 -4.78 9.64
CA PHE A 73 13.50 -3.79 9.34
C PHE A 73 13.15 -2.39 9.85
N SER A 74 11.86 -2.06 9.97
CA SER A 74 11.41 -0.77 10.49
C SER A 74 10.99 -0.85 11.96
N ASN A 75 11.40 0.16 12.73
CA ASN A 75 10.94 0.39 14.09
C ASN A 75 9.65 1.22 14.17
N ASN A 76 9.08 1.64 13.03
CA ASN A 76 7.89 2.47 12.98
C ASN A 76 6.61 1.66 13.22
N LYS A 77 6.41 1.24 14.47
CA LYS A 77 5.26 0.44 14.91
C LYS A 77 3.93 1.15 14.67
N LYS A 78 3.91 2.49 14.74
CA LYS A 78 2.72 3.30 14.51
C LYS A 78 2.26 3.20 13.06
N LEU A 79 3.16 3.41 12.11
CA LEU A 79 2.87 3.24 10.68
C LEU A 79 2.44 1.80 10.36
N ALA A 80 3.16 0.82 10.91
CA ALA A 80 2.84 -0.58 10.69
C ALA A 80 1.41 -0.92 11.18
N SER A 81 1.01 -0.40 12.36
CA SER A 81 -0.34 -0.61 12.91
C SER A 81 -1.42 0.13 12.11
N LYS A 82 -1.13 1.34 11.59
CA LYS A 82 -2.06 2.06 10.70
C LYS A 82 -2.35 1.24 9.44
N ILE A 83 -1.32 0.77 8.74
CA ILE A 83 -1.46 -0.01 7.51
C ILE A 83 -2.13 -1.36 7.80
N GLU A 84 -1.83 -2.01 8.92
CA GLU A 84 -2.46 -3.26 9.34
C GLU A 84 -3.99 -3.15 9.44
N LYS A 85 -4.50 -2.03 9.96
CA LYS A 85 -5.95 -1.77 10.02
C LYS A 85 -6.56 -1.61 8.62
N LEU A 86 -5.83 -1.00 7.69
CA LEU A 86 -6.28 -0.78 6.32
C LEU A 86 -6.29 -2.05 5.46
N ILE A 87 -5.55 -3.11 5.82
CA ILE A 87 -5.53 -4.37 5.06
C ILE A 87 -6.93 -4.99 4.95
N LYS A 88 -7.75 -4.89 6.00
CA LYS A 88 -9.13 -5.41 5.97
C LYS A 88 -9.95 -4.71 4.90
N GLU A 89 -9.87 -3.38 4.84
CA GLU A 89 -10.55 -2.58 3.81
C GLU A 89 -9.99 -2.87 2.42
N ARG A 90 -8.68 -3.03 2.27
CA ARG A 90 -8.08 -3.46 0.99
C ARG A 90 -8.70 -4.75 0.50
N ASN A 91 -8.75 -5.78 1.36
CA ASN A 91 -9.25 -7.10 0.98
C ASN A 91 -10.73 -7.03 0.60
N ARG A 92 -11.53 -6.26 1.36
CA ARG A 92 -12.94 -5.99 1.04
C ARG A 92 -13.08 -5.32 -0.33
N CYS A 93 -12.32 -4.25 -0.59
CA CYS A 93 -12.32 -3.57 -1.89
C CYS A 93 -11.94 -4.51 -3.05
N ALA A 94 -10.96 -5.40 -2.84
CA ALA A 94 -10.44 -6.26 -3.90
C ALA A 94 -11.35 -7.45 -4.23
N HIS A 95 -12.08 -7.98 -3.25
CA HIS A 95 -12.84 -9.22 -3.43
C HIS A 95 -14.36 -9.03 -3.44
N GLU A 96 -14.88 -8.02 -2.74
CA GLU A 96 -16.31 -7.90 -2.46
C GLU A 96 -16.93 -6.64 -3.07
N ALA A 97 -16.17 -5.56 -3.25
CA ALA A 97 -16.73 -4.26 -3.59
C ALA A 97 -17.43 -4.21 -4.97
N TYR A 98 -17.10 -5.11 -5.90
CA TYR A 98 -17.81 -5.25 -7.18
C TYR A 98 -18.94 -6.28 -7.15
N LEU A 99 -19.08 -7.06 -6.08
CA LEU A 99 -20.11 -8.09 -5.92
C LEU A 99 -21.34 -7.54 -5.19
N LEU A 100 -22.02 -6.57 -5.81
CA LEU A 100 -23.24 -6.00 -5.24
C LEU A 100 -24.46 -6.88 -5.52
N THR A 101 -25.23 -7.20 -4.49
CA THR A 101 -26.54 -7.87 -4.64
C THR A 101 -27.55 -6.96 -5.33
N TYR A 102 -28.59 -7.54 -5.93
CA TYR A 102 -29.68 -6.79 -6.57
C TYR A 102 -30.29 -5.75 -5.62
N GLU A 103 -30.51 -6.10 -4.36
CA GLU A 103 -31.07 -5.19 -3.36
C GLU A 103 -30.13 -3.99 -3.07
N GLN A 104 -28.81 -4.24 -2.99
CA GLN A 104 -27.83 -3.18 -2.74
C GLN A 104 -27.72 -2.21 -3.92
N GLN A 105 -27.80 -2.71 -5.16
CA GLN A 105 -27.75 -1.88 -6.37
C GLN A 105 -28.91 -0.88 -6.44
N HIS A 106 -30.06 -1.23 -5.86
CA HIS A 106 -31.26 -0.38 -5.87
C HIS A 106 -31.45 0.47 -4.60
N ARG A 107 -30.53 0.41 -3.63
CA ARG A 107 -30.64 1.15 -2.36
C ARG A 107 -29.67 2.34 -2.32
N SER A 108 -30.15 3.56 -2.56
CA SER A 108 -29.31 4.78 -2.55
C SER A 108 -28.53 4.98 -1.24
N ALA A 109 -29.16 4.72 -0.09
CA ALA A 109 -28.53 4.83 1.22
C ALA A 109 -27.33 3.86 1.44
N TYR A 110 -27.26 2.76 0.68
CA TYR A 110 -26.09 1.87 0.70
C TYR A 110 -24.87 2.60 0.11
N PHE A 111 -25.02 3.19 -1.08
CA PHE A 111 -23.94 3.88 -1.77
C PHE A 111 -23.46 5.12 -1.00
N GLU A 112 -24.36 5.89 -0.38
CA GLU A 112 -23.97 7.06 0.43
C GLU A 112 -23.01 6.68 1.58
N ASN A 113 -23.35 5.63 2.33
CA ASN A 113 -22.51 5.16 3.44
C ASN A 113 -21.18 4.59 2.95
N GLU A 114 -21.19 3.85 1.85
CA GLU A 114 -19.97 3.24 1.31
C GLU A 114 -19.03 4.25 0.66
N VAL A 115 -19.56 5.27 0.00
CA VAL A 115 -18.79 6.39 -0.56
C VAL A 115 -17.99 7.09 0.53
N GLU A 116 -18.62 7.41 1.67
CA GLU A 116 -17.93 8.10 2.77
C GLU A 116 -16.86 7.22 3.43
N LYS A 117 -17.12 5.92 3.58
CA LYS A 117 -16.10 4.96 4.04
C LYS A 117 -14.91 4.90 3.09
N LEU A 118 -15.15 4.79 1.78
CA LEU A 118 -14.09 4.73 0.77
C LEU A 118 -13.25 6.01 0.75
N LYS A 119 -13.88 7.19 0.84
CA LYS A 119 -13.17 8.47 0.98
C LYS A 119 -12.25 8.47 2.20
N SER A 120 -12.76 8.05 3.36
CA SER A 120 -11.95 7.96 4.57
C SER A 120 -10.78 6.98 4.42
N THR A 121 -11.01 5.81 3.82
CA THR A 121 -9.96 4.81 3.54
C THR A 121 -8.89 5.37 2.61
N ILE A 122 -9.27 6.08 1.54
CA ILE A 122 -8.33 6.72 0.60
C ILE A 122 -7.46 7.76 1.33
N VAL A 123 -8.05 8.59 2.18
CA VAL A 123 -7.31 9.59 2.97
C VAL A 123 -6.28 8.89 3.86
N GLN A 124 -6.70 7.87 4.62
CA GLN A 124 -5.81 7.11 5.51
C GLN A 124 -4.71 6.37 4.74
N ALA A 125 -5.02 5.83 3.56
CA ALA A 125 -4.05 5.17 2.69
C ALA A 125 -2.99 6.17 2.19
N LYS A 126 -3.42 7.35 1.72
CA LYS A 126 -2.50 8.42 1.27
C LYS A 126 -1.59 8.92 2.39
N GLU A 127 -2.13 9.13 3.58
CA GLU A 127 -1.33 9.53 4.75
C GLU A 127 -0.29 8.45 5.11
N SER A 128 -0.72 7.19 5.12
CA SER A 128 0.17 6.05 5.39
C SER A 128 1.25 5.90 4.31
N LEU A 129 0.90 6.11 3.04
CA LEU A 129 1.83 6.10 1.92
C LEU A 129 2.87 7.23 2.05
N ALA A 130 2.44 8.44 2.40
CA ALA A 130 3.34 9.57 2.60
C ALA A 130 4.32 9.33 3.77
N GLU A 131 3.87 8.71 4.86
CA GLU A 131 4.73 8.28 5.96
C GLU A 131 5.70 7.17 5.52
N LEU A 132 5.23 6.17 4.77
CA LEU A 132 6.07 5.08 4.25
C LEU A 132 7.14 5.59 3.28
N PHE A 133 6.82 6.56 2.41
CA PHE A 133 7.82 7.17 1.53
C PHE A 133 8.93 7.90 2.29
N LYS A 134 8.67 8.41 3.50
CA LYS A 134 9.74 8.98 4.33
C LYS A 134 10.71 7.88 4.81
N GLU A 135 10.19 6.71 5.18
CA GLU A 135 11.01 5.55 5.54
C GLU A 135 11.82 5.06 4.32
N VAL A 136 11.19 4.95 3.14
CA VAL A 136 11.86 4.58 1.88
C VAL A 136 13.03 5.52 1.60
N LYS A 137 12.79 6.84 1.59
CA LYS A 137 13.83 7.85 1.35
C LYS A 137 14.93 7.81 2.40
N HIS A 138 14.60 7.48 3.65
CA HIS A 138 15.60 7.34 4.70
C HIS A 138 16.55 6.18 4.41
N VAL A 139 16.02 4.99 4.11
CA VAL A 139 16.84 3.80 3.83
C VAL A 139 17.62 3.96 2.52
N GLU A 140 17.02 4.56 1.48
CA GLU A 140 17.70 4.89 0.23
C GLU A 140 18.93 5.78 0.46
N LYS A 141 18.80 6.83 1.29
CA LYS A 141 19.94 7.69 1.67
C LYS A 141 21.03 6.91 2.39
N VAL A 142 20.66 5.98 3.28
CA VAL A 142 21.62 5.11 3.97
C VAL A 142 22.38 4.25 2.96
N LEU A 143 21.67 3.60 2.04
CA LEU A 143 22.29 2.78 0.98
C LEU A 143 23.27 3.61 0.13
N ASN A 144 22.85 4.78 -0.34
CA ASN A 144 23.70 5.66 -1.15
C ASN A 144 24.94 6.13 -0.39
N ALA A 145 24.81 6.46 0.90
CA ALA A 145 25.93 6.87 1.73
C ALA A 145 26.92 5.73 2.02
N LEU A 146 26.46 4.48 2.01
CA LEU A 146 27.33 3.31 2.13
C LEU A 146 28.10 3.06 0.84
N ASN A 147 27.42 3.17 -0.32
CA ASN A 147 28.05 2.96 -1.63
C ASN A 147 29.04 4.06 -2.01
N ALA A 148 28.87 5.28 -1.50
CA ALA A 148 29.80 6.39 -1.75
C ALA A 148 31.12 6.32 -0.94
N LYS A 149 31.23 5.36 -0.01
CA LYS A 149 32.41 5.17 0.86
C LYS A 149 33.30 4.01 0.43
N GLU A 150 32.91 3.29 -0.60
CA GLU A 150 33.66 2.21 -1.26
C GLU A 150 34.37 2.75 -2.50
#